data_AF-A0AAV2F3L0-F1
#
_entry.id   AF-A0AAV2F3L0-F1
#
_cell.length_a   1.000
_cell.length_b   1.000
_cell.length_c   1.000
_cell.angle_alpha   90.00
_cell.angle_beta   90.00
_cell.angle_gamma   90.00
#
_symmetry.space_group_name_H-M   'P 1'
#
loop_
_entity.id
_entity.type
_entity.pdbx_description
1 polymer ?
#
loop_
_entity_poly.entity_id
_entity_poly.type
_entity_poly.pdbx_seq_one_letter_code
_entity_poly.pdbx_strand_id
1 'polypeptide(L)'
;MHKELETSSADTQGHDTHTGSTVVGAQVKGASLYRIGKGTTRGSVPSARLQIYKVCSTEGDDYCYEADIFAGFGDAINDGVDFISLSIGGPPSEYFKDVISIGSDHAIEHGILTRAATDNNGGYPNIVPNVAPWILTVTATDRAKQYKTTVGLENRV
;
A
#
# COMPACT_ATOMS: atom_id res chain seq x y z
N MET A 1 -14.18 -12.60 -17.88
CA MET A 1 -15.51 -12.17 -17.43
C MET A 1 -15.28 -11.05 -16.44
N HIS A 2 -15.28 -9.79 -16.91
CA HIS A 2 -15.19 -8.61 -16.04
C HIS A 2 -16.47 -8.58 -15.23
N LYS A 3 -16.40 -9.02 -13.98
CA LYS A 3 -17.50 -8.88 -13.02
C LYS A 3 -17.44 -7.43 -12.54
N GLU A 4 -18.59 -6.77 -12.48
CA GLU A 4 -18.70 -5.36 -12.09
C GLU A 4 -17.84 -5.11 -10.84
N LEU A 5 -16.79 -4.30 -11.00
CA LEU A 5 -16.08 -3.67 -9.88
C LEU A 5 -17.14 -3.04 -8.98
N GLU A 6 -16.94 -3.11 -7.66
CA GLU A 6 -17.74 -2.30 -6.74
C GLU A 6 -17.87 -0.89 -7.32
N THR A 7 -19.09 -0.40 -7.47
CA THR A 7 -19.42 0.85 -8.19
C THR A 7 -18.93 2.11 -7.48
N SER A 8 -18.05 1.96 -6.50
CA SER A 8 -17.55 2.99 -5.61
C SER A 8 -16.11 2.72 -5.23
N SER A 9 -15.32 3.80 -5.13
CA SER A 9 -13.97 3.80 -4.58
C SER A 9 -13.96 3.73 -3.04
N ALA A 10 -15.10 3.43 -2.40
CA ALA A 10 -15.19 3.28 -0.95
C ALA A 10 -14.37 2.08 -0.48
N ASP A 11 -13.56 2.30 0.55
CA ASP A 11 -12.77 1.25 1.20
C ASP A 11 -13.64 0.54 2.26
N THR A 12 -13.87 -0.75 2.05
CA THR A 12 -14.65 -1.63 2.94
C THR A 12 -13.76 -2.54 3.80
N GLN A 13 -12.44 -2.53 3.56
CA GLN A 13 -11.47 -3.41 4.22
C GLN A 13 -10.59 -2.66 5.22
N GLY A 14 -10.13 -1.47 4.85
CA GLY A 14 -9.33 -0.56 5.67
C GLY A 14 -7.88 -0.37 5.20
N HIS A 15 -7.35 -1.25 4.35
CA HIS A 15 -5.98 -1.20 3.85
C HIS A 15 -5.69 0.11 3.10
N ASP A 16 -6.60 0.54 2.22
CA ASP A 16 -6.45 1.75 1.41
C ASP A 16 -6.51 3.00 2.30
N THR A 17 -7.46 3.04 3.24
CA THR A 17 -7.58 4.11 4.22
C THR A 17 -6.33 4.22 5.09
N HIS A 18 -5.77 3.09 5.53
CA HIS A 18 -4.56 3.05 6.35
C HIS A 18 -3.33 3.53 5.58
N THR A 19 -3.12 3.04 4.35
CA THR A 19 -1.97 3.43 3.52
C THR A 19 -2.08 4.88 3.05
N GLY A 20 -3.25 5.32 2.56
CA GLY A 20 -3.50 6.69 2.14
C GLY A 20 -3.29 7.70 3.27
N SER A 21 -3.82 7.41 4.47
CA SER A 21 -3.61 8.27 5.64
C SER A 21 -2.15 8.29 6.13
N THR A 22 -1.38 7.22 5.91
CA THR A 22 0.06 7.19 6.20
C THR A 22 0.87 8.11 5.28
N VAL A 23 0.48 8.24 4.01
CA VAL A 23 1.18 9.12 3.05
C VAL A 23 0.75 10.57 3.22
N VAL A 24 -0.57 10.85 3.16
CA VAL A 24 -1.11 12.22 3.04
C VAL A 24 -2.18 12.55 4.08
N GLY A 25 -2.34 11.74 5.13
CA GLY A 25 -3.36 11.96 6.15
C GLY A 25 -3.24 13.32 6.83
N ALA A 26 -4.38 13.99 6.99
CA ALA A 26 -4.47 15.24 7.75
C ALA A 26 -4.06 15.05 9.22
N GLN A 27 -3.72 16.15 9.88
CA GLN A 27 -3.36 16.10 11.29
C GLN A 27 -4.59 15.84 12.17
N VAL A 28 -4.60 14.73 12.90
CA VAL A 28 -5.68 14.35 13.82
C VAL A 28 -5.15 14.30 15.26
N LYS A 29 -5.64 15.21 16.10
CA LYS A 29 -5.26 15.29 17.51
C LYS A 29 -6.00 14.23 18.32
N GLY A 30 -5.29 13.58 19.25
CA GLY A 30 -5.89 12.64 20.20
C GLY A 30 -6.25 11.28 19.60
N ALA A 31 -5.77 10.95 18.40
CA ALA A 31 -5.98 9.66 17.76
C ALA A 31 -5.39 8.52 18.61
N SER A 32 -6.11 7.41 18.71
CA SER A 32 -5.68 6.19 19.42
C SER A 32 -6.53 4.99 19.01
N LEU A 33 -5.98 3.78 19.11
CA LEU A 33 -6.74 2.53 19.01
C LEU A 33 -7.01 2.02 20.43
N TYR A 34 -8.23 2.15 20.95
CA TYR A 34 -8.55 1.79 22.34
C TYR A 34 -7.56 2.37 23.37
N ARG A 35 -7.15 3.63 23.21
CA ARG A 35 -6.12 4.35 23.99
C ARG A 35 -4.67 3.92 23.73
N ILE A 36 -4.43 2.86 22.96
CA ILE A 36 -3.09 2.47 22.49
C ILE A 36 -2.61 3.50 21.46
N GLY A 37 -1.34 3.88 21.57
CA GLY A 37 -0.71 4.79 20.61
C GLY A 37 -1.23 6.23 20.64
N LYS A 38 -1.88 6.65 21.73
CA LYS A 38 -2.44 8.02 21.85
C LYS A 38 -1.43 9.10 21.46
N GLY A 39 -1.83 9.97 20.55
CA GLY A 39 -1.00 11.06 20.09
C GLY A 39 -1.69 11.93 19.04
N THR A 40 -0.90 12.69 18.31
CA THR A 40 -1.35 13.35 17.08
C THR A 40 -0.84 12.54 15.91
N THR A 41 -1.73 12.04 15.05
CA THR A 41 -1.36 11.34 13.82
C THR A 41 -1.38 12.31 12.64
N ARG A 42 -0.55 12.05 11.64
CA ARG A 42 -0.51 12.73 10.34
C ARG A 42 0.24 11.84 9.34
N GLY A 43 -0.01 12.07 8.06
CA GLY A 43 0.80 11.50 7.00
C GLY A 43 2.17 12.18 6.88
N SER A 44 3.02 11.59 6.04
CA SER A 44 4.31 12.16 5.64
C SER A 44 4.14 13.58 5.07
N VAL A 45 3.20 13.77 4.14
CA VAL A 45 2.93 15.05 3.47
C VAL A 45 1.42 15.42 3.59
N PRO A 46 0.96 15.94 4.73
CA PRO A 46 -0.47 16.22 4.97
C PRO A 46 -1.08 17.30 4.07
N SER A 47 -0.25 18.11 3.41
CA SER A 47 -0.69 19.16 2.48
C SER A 47 -0.83 18.67 1.04
N ALA A 48 -0.42 17.44 0.74
CA ALA A 48 -0.58 16.87 -0.60
C ALA A 48 -2.04 16.49 -0.87
N ARG A 49 -2.40 16.43 -2.15
CA ARG A 49 -3.71 15.93 -2.60
C ARG A 49 -3.68 14.41 -2.69
N LEU A 50 -4.84 13.80 -2.49
CA LEU A 50 -5.02 12.35 -2.60
C LEU A 50 -5.94 12.04 -3.78
N GLN A 51 -5.49 11.14 -4.65
CA GLN A 51 -6.30 10.51 -5.69
C GLN A 51 -6.26 9.00 -5.45
N ILE A 52 -7.42 8.35 -5.50
CA ILE A 52 -7.59 6.94 -5.17
C ILE A 52 -8.02 6.18 -6.41
N TYR A 53 -7.21 5.19 -6.80
CA TYR A 53 -7.49 4.25 -7.88
C TYR A 53 -7.69 2.88 -7.24
N LYS A 54 -8.94 2.46 -7.03
CA LYS A 54 -9.28 1.19 -6.38
C LYS A 54 -9.11 0.05 -7.40
N VAL A 55 -8.02 -0.68 -7.27
CA VAL A 55 -7.64 -1.79 -8.19
C VAL A 55 -7.73 -3.18 -7.55
N CYS A 56 -8.11 -3.23 -6.27
CA CYS A 56 -8.30 -4.46 -5.51
C CYS A 56 -9.76 -4.57 -5.07
N SER A 57 -10.31 -5.77 -5.16
CA SER A 57 -11.68 -6.08 -4.79
C SER A 57 -11.73 -6.86 -3.48
N THR A 58 -12.71 -6.52 -2.65
CA THR A 58 -13.08 -7.27 -1.44
C THR A 58 -14.08 -8.39 -1.72
N GLU A 59 -14.58 -8.52 -2.97
CA GLU A 59 -15.37 -9.69 -3.37
C GLU A 59 -14.43 -10.89 -3.57
N GLY A 60 -14.41 -11.82 -2.59
CA GLY A 60 -13.59 -13.03 -2.64
C GLY A 60 -12.41 -12.96 -1.65
N ASP A 61 -11.19 -13.26 -2.13
CA ASP A 61 -9.97 -13.38 -1.32
C ASP A 61 -9.07 -12.12 -1.37
N ASP A 62 -9.64 -10.90 -1.29
CA ASP A 62 -8.87 -9.63 -1.38
C ASP A 62 -7.88 -9.63 -2.57
N TYR A 63 -8.41 -9.70 -3.79
CA TYR A 63 -7.61 -9.87 -5.00
C TYR A 63 -7.54 -8.59 -5.83
N CYS A 64 -6.37 -8.35 -6.43
CA CYS A 64 -6.13 -7.25 -7.35
C CYS A 64 -5.92 -7.83 -8.76
N TYR A 65 -6.87 -7.58 -9.67
CA TYR A 65 -6.75 -8.06 -11.03
C TYR A 65 -5.68 -7.27 -11.78
N GLU A 66 -4.84 -7.97 -12.54
CA GLU A 66 -3.79 -7.31 -13.33
C GLU A 66 -4.37 -6.26 -14.28
N ALA A 67 -5.51 -6.54 -14.90
CA ALA A 67 -6.20 -5.58 -15.77
C ALA A 67 -6.59 -4.28 -15.02
N ASP A 68 -7.05 -4.40 -13.78
CA ASP A 68 -7.45 -3.24 -12.97
C ASP A 68 -6.22 -2.47 -12.48
N ILE A 69 -5.13 -3.16 -12.13
CA ILE A 69 -3.85 -2.52 -11.80
C ILE A 69 -3.33 -1.72 -13.00
N PHE A 70 -3.35 -2.33 -14.20
CA PHE A 70 -2.89 -1.67 -15.41
C PHE A 70 -3.74 -0.45 -15.77
N ALA A 71 -5.07 -0.58 -15.65
CA ALA A 71 -6.00 0.54 -15.82
C ALA A 71 -5.73 1.66 -14.81
N GLY A 72 -5.51 1.33 -13.54
CA GLY A 72 -5.19 2.31 -12.49
C GLY A 72 -3.89 3.07 -12.75
N PHE A 73 -2.86 2.41 -13.29
CA PHE A 73 -1.65 3.12 -13.76
C PHE A 73 -1.96 4.06 -14.91
N GLY A 74 -2.72 3.60 -15.91
CA GLY A 74 -3.13 4.43 -17.05
C GLY A 74 -3.89 5.69 -16.63
N ASP A 75 -4.87 5.55 -15.75
CA ASP A 75 -5.66 6.66 -15.22
C ASP A 75 -4.78 7.61 -14.40
N ALA A 76 -3.93 7.09 -13.51
CA ALA A 76 -3.02 7.91 -12.71
C ALA A 76 -2.04 8.72 -13.57
N ILE A 77 -1.49 8.12 -14.64
CA ILE A 77 -0.60 8.81 -15.58
C ILE A 77 -1.38 9.89 -16.34
N ASN A 78 -2.56 9.56 -16.84
CA ASN A 78 -3.39 10.50 -17.60
C ASN A 78 -3.88 11.69 -16.75
N ASP A 79 -4.19 11.44 -15.48
CA ASP A 79 -4.59 12.47 -14.52
C ASP A 79 -3.39 13.35 -14.06
N GLY A 80 -2.16 12.94 -14.41
CA GLY A 80 -0.94 13.70 -14.13
C GLY A 80 -0.58 13.72 -12.64
N VAL A 81 -0.69 12.59 -11.95
CA VAL A 81 -0.23 12.48 -10.56
C VAL A 81 1.28 12.71 -10.45
N ASP A 82 1.74 13.27 -9.33
CA ASP A 82 3.18 13.50 -9.12
C ASP A 82 3.93 12.25 -8.60
N PHE A 83 3.20 11.30 -7.98
CA PHE A 83 3.78 10.16 -7.28
C PHE A 83 2.75 9.04 -7.10
N ILE A 84 3.16 7.78 -7.31
CA ILE A 84 2.32 6.60 -7.09
C ILE A 84 2.80 5.85 -5.85
N SER A 85 1.90 5.67 -4.88
CA SER A 85 2.14 4.86 -3.68
C SER A 85 1.35 3.56 -3.78
N LEU A 86 2.04 2.47 -4.08
CA LEU A 86 1.46 1.15 -4.28
C LEU A 86 1.88 0.22 -3.12
N SER A 87 0.92 -0.46 -2.48
CA SER A 87 1.19 -1.39 -1.36
C SER A 87 0.59 -2.76 -1.65
N ILE A 88 0.80 -3.24 -2.88
CA ILE A 88 0.43 -4.57 -3.36
C ILE A 88 1.62 -5.15 -4.15
N GLY A 89 1.59 -6.44 -4.43
CA GLY A 89 2.63 -7.13 -5.17
C GLY A 89 2.20 -8.55 -5.49
N GLY A 90 2.69 -9.07 -6.63
CA GLY A 90 2.54 -10.48 -6.99
C GLY A 90 3.74 -11.32 -6.58
N PRO A 91 3.80 -12.61 -6.94
CA PRO A 91 5.04 -13.38 -6.87
C PRO A 91 6.13 -12.76 -7.78
N PRO A 92 7.43 -12.97 -7.50
CA PRO A 92 8.49 -12.51 -8.38
C PRO A 92 8.32 -13.04 -9.81
N SER A 93 8.40 -12.14 -10.78
CA SER A 93 8.23 -12.43 -12.20
C SER A 93 9.21 -11.59 -13.03
N GLU A 94 9.38 -11.95 -14.30
CA GLU A 94 10.14 -11.13 -15.25
C GLU A 94 9.42 -9.80 -15.48
N TYR A 95 10.17 -8.70 -15.67
CA TYR A 95 9.62 -7.34 -15.72
C TYR A 95 8.50 -7.16 -16.75
N PHE A 96 8.64 -7.71 -17.96
CA PHE A 96 7.63 -7.60 -19.02
C PHE A 96 6.48 -8.62 -18.91
N LYS A 97 6.43 -9.36 -17.80
CA LYS A 97 5.33 -10.26 -17.41
C LYS A 97 4.72 -9.87 -16.06
N ASP A 98 5.19 -8.78 -15.45
CA ASP A 98 4.68 -8.25 -14.20
C ASP A 98 3.99 -6.92 -14.47
N VAL A 99 2.68 -6.86 -14.21
CA VAL A 99 1.87 -5.69 -14.52
C VAL A 99 2.31 -4.45 -13.73
N ILE A 100 2.85 -4.63 -12.52
CA ILE A 100 3.35 -3.50 -11.71
C ILE A 100 4.64 -2.97 -12.34
N SER A 101 5.55 -3.84 -12.76
CA SER A 101 6.75 -3.46 -13.50
C SER A 101 6.42 -2.72 -14.80
N ILE A 102 5.46 -3.21 -15.59
CA ILE A 102 5.04 -2.56 -16.85
C ILE A 102 4.38 -1.20 -16.57
N GLY A 103 3.42 -1.14 -15.64
CA GLY A 103 2.74 0.11 -15.32
C GLY A 103 3.68 1.18 -14.75
N SER A 104 4.62 0.77 -13.90
CA SER A 104 5.64 1.67 -13.35
C SER A 104 6.70 2.11 -14.36
N ASP A 105 6.98 1.31 -15.39
CA ASP A 105 7.85 1.69 -16.52
C ASP A 105 7.22 2.86 -17.29
N HIS A 106 5.94 2.74 -17.66
CA HIS A 106 5.20 3.84 -18.28
C HIS A 106 5.06 5.07 -17.37
N ALA A 107 4.89 4.87 -16.06
CA ALA A 107 4.84 5.99 -15.11
C ALA A 107 6.17 6.75 -15.06
N ILE A 108 7.31 6.05 -15.01
CA ILE A 108 8.62 6.71 -14.95
C ILE A 108 8.97 7.43 -16.25
N GLU A 109 8.51 6.94 -17.41
CA GLU A 109 8.60 7.66 -18.70
C GLU A 109 7.89 9.02 -18.68
N HIS A 110 6.86 9.17 -17.85
CA HIS A 110 6.13 10.41 -17.62
C HIS A 110 6.65 11.22 -16.40
N GLY A 111 7.78 10.82 -15.83
CA GLY A 111 8.38 11.48 -14.66
C GLY A 111 7.68 11.16 -13.33
N ILE A 112 6.85 10.12 -13.28
CA ILE A 112 6.06 9.72 -12.11
C ILE A 112 6.77 8.55 -11.40
N LEU A 113 7.34 8.80 -10.22
CA LEU A 113 7.98 7.76 -9.45
C LEU A 113 6.93 6.84 -8.80
N THR A 114 7.12 5.53 -8.97
CA THR A 114 6.34 4.51 -8.27
C THR A 114 7.11 3.97 -7.07
N ARG A 115 6.51 4.06 -5.88
CA ARG A 115 6.96 3.34 -4.69
C ARG A 115 6.07 2.12 -4.49
N ALA A 116 6.70 0.96 -4.28
CA ALA A 116 6.02 -0.29 -4.01
C ALA A 116 6.56 -0.94 -2.73
N ALA A 117 5.71 -1.70 -2.02
CA ALA A 117 6.16 -2.51 -0.89
C ALA A 117 6.91 -3.76 -1.39
N THR A 118 7.81 -4.30 -0.57
CA THR A 118 8.18 -5.72 -0.68
C THR A 118 7.01 -6.60 -0.25
N ASP A 119 7.22 -7.91 -0.22
CA ASP A 119 6.27 -8.86 0.38
C ASP A 119 6.42 -8.93 1.91
N ASN A 120 5.42 -9.51 2.58
CA ASN A 120 5.40 -9.89 3.99
C ASN A 120 5.84 -11.35 4.21
N ASN A 121 6.06 -12.13 3.15
CA ASN A 121 6.43 -13.56 3.23
C ASN A 121 7.93 -13.82 3.48
N GLY A 122 8.58 -13.05 4.36
CA GLY A 122 10.02 -13.20 4.64
C GLY A 122 10.46 -14.62 5.06
N GLY A 123 11.76 -14.91 4.91
CA GLY A 123 12.37 -16.16 5.39
C GLY A 123 12.97 -17.07 4.30
N TYR A 124 12.78 -16.73 3.02
CA TYR A 124 13.34 -17.47 1.89
C TYR A 124 14.06 -16.52 0.92
N PRO A 125 15.15 -16.97 0.26
CA PRO A 125 15.80 -16.17 -0.78
C PRO A 125 14.92 -16.05 -2.03
N ASN A 126 15.11 -14.97 -2.81
CA ASN A 126 14.51 -14.77 -4.14
C ASN A 126 12.98 -14.70 -4.19
N ILE A 127 12.34 -14.25 -3.11
CA ILE A 127 10.87 -14.12 -3.03
C ILE A 127 10.38 -12.67 -3.13
N VAL A 128 11.29 -11.69 -3.26
CA VAL A 128 10.93 -10.27 -3.20
C VAL A 128 10.31 -9.82 -4.52
N PRO A 129 9.09 -9.26 -4.51
CA PRO A 129 8.47 -8.71 -5.70
C PRO A 129 8.81 -7.23 -5.88
N ASN A 130 8.28 -6.62 -6.95
CA ASN A 130 8.44 -5.19 -7.23
C ASN A 130 9.92 -4.76 -7.35
N VAL A 131 10.75 -5.61 -7.97
CA VAL A 131 12.21 -5.46 -8.06
C VAL A 131 12.69 -4.85 -9.38
N ALA A 132 11.78 -4.30 -10.19
CA ALA A 132 12.18 -3.56 -11.39
C ALA A 132 13.01 -2.33 -11.00
N PRO A 133 14.10 -2.03 -11.72
CA PRO A 133 15.05 -0.99 -11.32
C PRO A 133 14.48 0.43 -11.31
N TRP A 134 13.33 0.67 -11.95
CA TRP A 134 12.61 1.95 -11.93
C TRP A 134 11.58 2.07 -10.79
N ILE A 135 11.41 1.03 -9.96
CA ILE A 135 10.53 1.04 -8.80
C ILE A 135 11.35 1.35 -7.53
N LEU A 136 10.83 2.26 -6.70
CA LEU A 136 11.32 2.41 -5.32
C LEU A 136 10.71 1.31 -4.45
N THR A 137 11.40 0.18 -4.32
CA THR A 137 10.98 -0.95 -3.47
C THR A 137 11.28 -0.68 -2.00
N VAL A 138 10.27 -0.80 -1.12
CA VAL A 138 10.38 -0.45 0.30
C VAL A 138 10.09 -1.65 1.19
N THR A 139 11.06 -2.01 2.04
CA THR A 139 10.91 -3.05 3.08
C THR A 139 10.42 -2.46 4.41
N ALA A 140 10.01 -3.33 5.34
CA ALA A 140 9.51 -2.95 6.67
C ALA A 140 10.58 -3.17 7.75
N THR A 141 10.64 -2.24 8.70
CA THR A 141 11.44 -2.38 9.92
C THR A 141 10.62 -1.95 11.14
N ASP A 142 10.99 -2.46 12.30
CA ASP A 142 10.37 -2.03 13.55
C ASP A 142 10.77 -0.60 13.93
N ARG A 143 9.86 0.08 14.62
CA ARG A 143 10.15 1.36 15.30
C ARG A 143 10.64 1.09 16.71
N ALA A 144 11.43 2.02 17.24
CA ALA A 144 11.91 1.95 18.63
C ALA A 144 10.77 1.88 19.68
N LYS A 145 9.63 2.50 19.40
CA LYS A 145 8.44 2.40 20.26
C LYS A 145 7.71 1.08 20.00
N GLN A 146 7.74 0.19 20.99
CA GLN A 146 7.00 -1.07 20.99
C GLN A 146 5.81 -1.01 21.95
N TYR A 147 4.69 -1.61 21.57
CA TYR A 147 3.54 -1.82 22.43
C TYR A 147 3.65 -3.19 23.10
N LYS A 148 3.43 -3.26 24.42
CA LYS A 148 3.57 -4.49 25.20
C LYS A 148 2.31 -4.75 26.02
N THR A 149 1.90 -6.01 26.07
CA THR A 149 0.84 -6.49 26.95
C THR A 149 1.47 -7.23 28.12
N THR A 150 1.22 -6.78 29.35
CA THR A 150 1.77 -7.45 30.55
C THR A 150 0.85 -8.61 30.94
N VAL A 151 1.41 -9.80 31.14
CA VAL A 151 0.70 -10.99 31.57
C VAL A 151 1.21 -11.39 32.95
N GLY A 152 0.31 -11.46 33.94
CA GLY A 152 0.64 -11.97 35.28
C GLY A 152 0.36 -13.47 35.37
N LEU A 153 1.34 -14.25 35.80
CA LEU A 153 1.16 -15.67 36.11
C LEU A 153 0.80 -15.82 37.60
N GLU A 154 -0.14 -16.70 37.94
CA GLU A 154 -0.65 -16.88 39.31
C GLU A 154 0.30 -17.61 40.26
N ASN A 155 1.51 -17.95 39.85
CA ASN A 155 2.52 -18.56 40.74
C ASN A 155 3.17 -17.50 41.63
N ARG A 156 2.38 -16.93 42.54
CA ARG A 156 2.87 -16.26 43.74
C ARG A 156 2.93 -17.33 44.84
N VAL A 157 4.14 -17.83 45.13
CA VAL A 157 4.44 -18.45 46.44
C VAL A 157 4.58 -17.34 47.47
#